data_AF-A0A2E8UH67-F1
#
_entry.id   AF-A0A2E8UH67-F1
#
_cell.length_a   1.000
_cell.length_b   1.000
_cell.length_c   1.000
_cell.angle_alpha   90.00
_cell.angle_beta   90.00
_cell.angle_gamma   90.00
#
_symmetry.space_group_name_H-M   'P 1'
#
loop_
_entity.id
_entity.type
_entity.pdbx_description
1 polymer ?
#
loop_
_entity_poly.entity_id
_entity_poly.type
_entity_poly.pdbx_seq_one_letter_code
_entity_poly.pdbx_strand_id
1 'polypeptide(L)'
;MSIDMYLITIEGGDGSGKGLASRIICELLERDGSFTSVELTAEPRRRHPLGRAAIDAVKEKKHTPEHEAKLFALDRLDHGLNWMLPRLNKGSVVVCDRNIHSSLVYQGIVGGLGTKNVGLLNSGALIPDLCVWVDCDPEIAIMRIRSGSLREASPDKSEYFETLEIQKKIRSGYEVVLSGQSPTGTSFDTVRVVGPIRNESTVERFSNEVAQEVRKFLRLRPKPRNTYVHDVDLELIRTIIRWNSGQTKLPGYETDKDPKTKSRPWELIRDMERSYKKASQENSAENVPRRLHSRSIYAIMTSMTLISSGDTNEISAAMGPSRQVSKGHATKVIRHLCSTSKWIRESSGSRNEGSHYRITKKGEAVGKLLLVLSPLRAKVRLWRSRFPKTSYKHMINGILDIVTHDEQLKSVSDRINLLYPTILKGDGQSEKDHILAWWHSNLIHEF
;
A
#
# COMPACT_ATOMS: atom_id res chain seq x y z
N MET A 1 1.70 10.00 -8.20
CA MET A 1 1.01 8.72 -8.50
C MET A 1 0.76 8.01 -7.18
N SER A 2 -0.39 7.35 -6.94
CA SER A 2 -0.61 6.68 -5.64
C SER A 2 0.17 5.37 -5.56
N ILE A 3 0.50 4.87 -4.38
CA ILE A 3 1.04 3.51 -4.21
C ILE A 3 -0.01 2.66 -3.53
N ASP A 4 -0.18 1.47 -4.06
CA ASP A 4 -1.26 0.55 -3.76
C ASP A 4 -0.60 -0.70 -3.15
N MET A 5 -1.10 -1.16 -1.99
CA MET A 5 -0.45 -2.25 -1.23
C MET A 5 -1.03 -3.59 -1.64
N TYR A 6 -0.18 -4.46 -2.18
CA TYR A 6 -0.61 -5.68 -2.84
C TYR A 6 -0.19 -6.94 -2.07
N LEU A 7 -1.06 -7.95 -2.11
CA LEU A 7 -0.74 -9.33 -1.83
C LEU A 7 -0.46 -10.06 -3.15
N ILE A 8 0.79 -10.45 -3.37
CA ILE A 8 1.24 -11.19 -4.55
C ILE A 8 1.51 -12.63 -4.13
N THR A 9 0.91 -13.59 -4.82
CA THR A 9 1.08 -15.01 -4.55
C THR A 9 1.83 -15.70 -5.68
N ILE A 10 2.63 -16.70 -5.35
CA ILE A 10 3.33 -17.54 -6.32
C ILE A 10 2.77 -18.95 -6.21
N GLU A 11 2.29 -19.48 -7.32
CA GLU A 11 1.60 -20.77 -7.40
C GLU A 11 2.24 -21.68 -8.45
N GLY A 12 2.15 -22.99 -8.23
CA GLY A 12 2.74 -24.00 -9.11
C GLY A 12 3.10 -25.30 -8.40
N GLY A 13 3.39 -26.34 -9.19
CA GLY A 13 3.83 -27.64 -8.70
C GLY A 13 5.16 -27.59 -7.93
N ASP A 14 5.48 -28.64 -7.18
CA ASP A 14 6.79 -28.75 -6.53
C ASP A 14 7.88 -28.88 -7.59
N GLY A 15 9.07 -28.34 -7.34
CA GLY A 15 10.15 -28.28 -8.34
C GLY A 15 9.94 -27.30 -9.50
N SER A 16 8.80 -26.58 -9.58
CA SER A 16 8.55 -25.62 -10.67
C SER A 16 9.39 -24.36 -10.63
N GLY A 17 10.00 -24.02 -9.48
CA GLY A 17 10.82 -22.83 -9.31
C GLY A 17 10.14 -21.66 -8.59
N LYS A 18 9.05 -21.93 -7.84
CA LYS A 18 8.37 -20.93 -7.01
C LYS A 18 9.33 -20.12 -6.13
N GLY A 19 10.25 -20.78 -5.42
CA GLY A 19 11.24 -20.10 -4.56
C GLY A 19 12.16 -19.14 -5.34
N LEU A 20 12.56 -19.50 -6.56
CA LEU A 20 13.33 -18.60 -7.44
C LEU A 20 12.46 -17.41 -7.86
N ALA A 21 11.21 -17.64 -8.29
CA ALA A 21 10.27 -16.58 -8.65
C ALA A 21 10.00 -15.61 -7.48
N SER A 22 9.77 -16.12 -6.27
CA SER A 22 9.59 -15.31 -5.07
C SER A 22 10.78 -14.39 -4.83
N ARG A 23 12.02 -14.89 -4.96
CA ARG A 23 13.23 -14.07 -4.84
C ARG A 23 13.30 -12.98 -5.90
N ILE A 24 13.07 -13.33 -7.17
CA ILE A 24 13.07 -12.37 -8.29
C ILE A 24 12.03 -11.26 -8.06
N ILE A 25 10.84 -11.63 -7.62
CA ILE A 25 9.74 -10.70 -7.33
C ILE A 25 10.14 -9.78 -6.17
N CYS A 26 10.69 -10.32 -5.07
CA CYS A 26 11.13 -9.50 -3.96
C CYS A 26 12.21 -8.49 -4.36
N GLU A 27 13.28 -8.95 -5.02
CA GLU A 27 14.37 -8.07 -5.48
C GLU A 27 13.87 -6.98 -6.44
N LEU A 28 12.91 -7.30 -7.31
CA LEU A 28 12.28 -6.34 -8.21
C LEU A 28 11.50 -5.26 -7.44
N LEU A 29 10.70 -5.66 -6.44
CA LEU A 29 9.87 -4.76 -5.64
C LEU A 29 10.71 -3.86 -4.72
N GLU A 30 11.80 -4.40 -4.17
CA GLU A 30 12.78 -3.64 -3.38
C GLU A 30 13.44 -2.55 -4.22
N ARG A 31 13.85 -2.90 -5.46
CA ARG A 31 14.46 -1.94 -6.40
C ARG A 31 13.48 -0.89 -6.91
N ASP A 32 12.18 -1.20 -7.00
CA ASP A 32 11.16 -0.23 -7.38
C ASP A 32 11.01 0.89 -6.33
N GLY A 33 11.30 0.61 -5.05
CA GLY A 33 11.32 1.59 -3.97
C GLY A 33 9.96 2.21 -3.64
N SER A 34 8.88 1.62 -4.14
CA SER A 34 7.51 2.06 -3.94
C SER A 34 6.96 1.71 -2.55
N PHE A 35 7.41 0.61 -1.96
CA PHE A 35 6.86 0.07 -0.72
C PHE A 35 7.74 0.43 0.46
N THR A 36 7.15 0.51 1.67
CA THR A 36 7.91 0.72 2.90
C THR A 36 8.81 -0.48 3.21
N SER A 37 8.33 -1.69 2.92
CA SER A 37 9.11 -2.93 2.94
C SER A 37 8.53 -3.95 1.97
N VAL A 38 9.33 -4.97 1.65
CA VAL A 38 8.91 -6.15 0.90
C VAL A 38 8.95 -7.35 1.84
N GLU A 39 7.80 -7.99 2.03
CA GLU A 39 7.62 -9.04 3.04
C GLU A 39 7.42 -10.38 2.34
N LEU A 40 8.39 -11.29 2.48
CA LEU A 40 8.29 -12.66 1.95
C LEU A 40 7.73 -13.61 3.02
N THR A 41 6.72 -14.39 2.65
CA THR A 41 6.14 -15.43 3.50
C THR A 41 5.70 -16.64 2.66
N ALA A 42 5.19 -17.68 3.31
CA ALA A 42 4.70 -18.88 2.66
C ALA A 42 3.56 -19.54 3.44
N GLU A 43 2.69 -20.26 2.73
CA GLU A 43 1.63 -21.09 3.31
C GLU A 43 1.83 -22.57 2.94
N PRO A 44 1.65 -23.52 3.89
CA PRO A 44 1.34 -23.31 5.31
C PRO A 44 2.56 -22.81 6.11
N ARG A 45 2.30 -22.09 7.20
CA ARG A 45 3.38 -21.52 8.04
C ARG A 45 4.09 -22.60 8.87
N ARG A 46 5.21 -23.11 8.37
CA ARG A 46 6.02 -24.19 8.99
C ARG A 46 6.41 -23.97 10.46
N ARG A 47 6.55 -22.71 10.91
CA ARG A 47 6.93 -22.37 12.29
C ARG A 47 5.75 -22.00 13.20
N HIS A 48 4.55 -21.81 12.64
CA HIS A 48 3.37 -21.43 13.40
C HIS A 48 2.56 -22.67 13.81
N PRO A 49 1.95 -22.72 15.01
CA PRO A 49 1.18 -23.89 15.46
C PRO A 49 0.09 -24.33 14.46
N LEU A 50 -0.65 -23.38 13.88
CA LEU A 50 -1.70 -23.69 12.90
C LEU A 50 -1.15 -24.31 11.61
N GLY A 51 -0.08 -23.72 11.06
CA GLY A 51 0.58 -24.26 9.86
C GLY A 51 1.23 -25.62 10.12
N ARG A 52 1.80 -25.84 11.32
CA ARG A 52 2.29 -27.17 11.72
C ARG A 52 1.16 -28.18 11.79
N ALA A 53 0.03 -27.86 12.42
CA ALA A 53 -1.12 -28.76 12.47
C ALA A 53 -1.60 -29.16 11.07
N ALA A 54 -1.64 -28.22 10.11
CA ALA A 54 -1.97 -28.53 8.72
C ALA A 54 -0.95 -29.47 8.04
N ILE A 55 0.36 -29.26 8.28
CA ILE A 55 1.43 -30.13 7.75
C ILE A 55 1.36 -31.52 8.38
N ASP A 56 1.18 -31.60 9.69
CA ASP A 56 1.12 -32.85 10.45
C ASP A 56 -0.09 -33.68 10.00
N ALA A 57 -1.24 -33.04 9.74
CA ALA A 57 -2.42 -33.74 9.25
C ALA A 57 -2.16 -34.48 7.91
N VAL A 58 -1.47 -33.83 6.97
CA VAL A 58 -1.07 -34.45 5.69
C VAL A 58 -0.03 -35.55 5.89
N LYS A 59 0.92 -35.35 6.81
CA LYS A 59 1.99 -36.31 7.10
C LYS A 59 1.45 -37.59 7.73
N GLU A 60 0.50 -37.46 8.66
CA GLU A 60 -0.06 -38.58 9.41
C GLU A 60 -0.96 -39.48 8.55
N LYS A 61 -1.60 -38.93 7.51
CA LYS A 61 -2.56 -39.65 6.64
C LYS A 61 -3.69 -40.35 7.41
N LYS A 62 -4.08 -39.80 8.56
CA LYS A 62 -5.15 -40.32 9.43
C LYS A 62 -6.43 -39.48 9.36
N HIS A 63 -6.35 -38.31 8.76
CA HIS A 63 -7.44 -37.33 8.73
C HIS A 63 -8.21 -37.42 7.41
N THR A 64 -9.47 -37.00 7.43
CA THR A 64 -10.25 -36.89 6.20
C THR A 64 -9.74 -35.69 5.36
N PRO A 65 -9.91 -35.70 4.02
CA PRO A 65 -9.54 -34.55 3.19
C PRO A 65 -10.21 -33.24 3.63
N GLU A 66 -11.43 -33.32 4.18
CA GLU A 66 -12.13 -32.16 4.72
C GLU A 66 -11.47 -31.61 6.00
N HIS A 67 -10.99 -32.49 6.89
CA HIS A 67 -10.25 -32.08 8.08
C HIS A 67 -8.96 -31.36 7.67
N GLU A 68 -8.16 -31.96 6.77
CA GLU A 68 -6.95 -31.31 6.25
C GLU A 68 -7.27 -29.93 5.68
N ALA A 69 -8.28 -29.83 4.81
CA ALA A 69 -8.70 -28.56 4.22
C ALA A 69 -9.05 -27.49 5.27
N LYS A 70 -9.71 -27.87 6.38
CA LYS A 70 -10.04 -26.96 7.48
C LYS A 70 -8.80 -26.43 8.18
N LEU A 71 -7.79 -27.26 8.41
CA LEU A 71 -6.54 -26.83 9.04
C LEU A 71 -5.76 -25.87 8.14
N PHE A 72 -5.69 -26.13 6.83
CA PHE A 72 -5.10 -25.18 5.88
C PHE A 72 -5.87 -23.86 5.82
N ALA A 73 -7.19 -23.90 5.82
CA ALA A 73 -8.02 -22.69 5.82
C ALA A 73 -7.84 -21.87 7.10
N LEU A 74 -7.72 -22.53 8.26
CA LEU A 74 -7.49 -21.86 9.53
C LEU A 74 -6.11 -21.21 9.61
N ASP A 75 -5.04 -21.89 9.16
CA ASP A 75 -3.70 -21.30 9.08
C ASP A 75 -3.70 -20.06 8.18
N ARG A 76 -4.35 -20.14 7.01
CA ARG A 76 -4.46 -19.05 6.03
C ARG A 76 -5.25 -17.86 6.55
N LEU A 77 -6.39 -18.10 7.20
CA LEU A 77 -7.21 -17.04 7.78
C LEU A 77 -6.42 -16.26 8.84
N ASP A 78 -5.79 -16.98 9.77
CA ASP A 78 -4.95 -16.37 10.80
C ASP A 78 -3.75 -15.64 10.20
N HIS A 79 -3.06 -16.24 9.23
CA HIS A 79 -1.92 -15.63 8.55
C HIS A 79 -2.30 -14.33 7.84
N GLY A 80 -3.41 -14.34 7.12
CA GLY A 80 -3.95 -13.17 6.43
C GLY A 80 -4.27 -12.04 7.42
N LEU A 81 -5.11 -12.32 8.42
CA LEU A 81 -5.62 -11.30 9.34
C LEU A 81 -4.57 -10.78 10.32
N ASN A 82 -3.72 -11.66 10.85
CA ASN A 82 -2.82 -11.32 11.96
C ASN A 82 -1.37 -11.04 11.53
N TRP A 83 -1.00 -11.37 10.29
CA TRP A 83 0.38 -11.15 9.82
C TRP A 83 0.45 -10.34 8.53
N MET A 84 -0.32 -10.69 7.49
CA MET A 84 -0.26 -10.02 6.18
C MET A 84 -0.96 -8.66 6.19
N LEU A 85 -2.23 -8.61 6.61
CA LEU A 85 -3.02 -7.38 6.61
C LEU A 85 -2.38 -6.25 7.45
N PRO A 86 -1.82 -6.51 8.65
CA PRO A 86 -1.10 -5.48 9.41
C PRO A 86 0.13 -4.92 8.68
N ARG A 87 0.82 -5.73 7.85
CA ARG A 87 1.97 -5.28 7.04
C ARG A 87 1.53 -4.47 5.84
N LEU A 88 0.51 -4.93 5.12
CA LEU A 88 -0.10 -4.17 4.03
C LEU A 88 -0.57 -2.79 4.53
N ASN A 89 -1.21 -2.74 5.70
CA ASN A 89 -1.64 -1.48 6.33
C ASN A 89 -0.48 -0.56 6.74
N LYS A 90 0.72 -1.11 6.94
CA LYS A 90 1.96 -0.36 7.22
C LYS A 90 2.73 0.04 5.96
N GLY A 91 2.16 -0.16 4.77
CA GLY A 91 2.78 0.24 3.51
C GLY A 91 3.71 -0.80 2.89
N SER A 92 3.70 -2.05 3.39
CA SER A 92 4.47 -3.15 2.80
C SER A 92 3.72 -3.77 1.61
N VAL A 93 4.48 -4.38 0.70
CA VAL A 93 3.96 -5.39 -0.24
C VAL A 93 4.25 -6.77 0.32
N VAL A 94 3.29 -7.70 0.22
CA VAL A 94 3.45 -9.07 0.70
C VAL A 94 3.59 -10.01 -0.50
N VAL A 95 4.65 -10.81 -0.50
CA VAL A 95 4.91 -11.88 -1.45
C VAL A 95 4.75 -13.21 -0.72
N CYS A 96 3.81 -14.05 -1.15
CA CYS A 96 3.49 -15.31 -0.49
C CYS A 96 3.72 -16.50 -1.43
N ASP A 97 4.65 -17.40 -1.08
CA ASP A 97 4.80 -18.70 -1.75
C ASP A 97 3.65 -19.60 -1.33
N ARG A 98 2.77 -19.93 -2.30
CA ARG A 98 1.47 -20.58 -2.15
C ARG A 98 0.43 -19.75 -1.38
N ASN A 99 -0.84 -19.95 -1.72
CA ASN A 99 -2.00 -19.40 -1.00
C ASN A 99 -3.25 -20.24 -1.32
N ILE A 100 -4.40 -19.62 -1.61
CA ILE A 100 -5.68 -20.29 -1.84
C ILE A 100 -5.65 -21.25 -3.02
N HIS A 101 -4.99 -20.90 -4.14
CA HIS A 101 -4.99 -21.75 -5.34
C HIS A 101 -4.29 -23.08 -5.10
N SER A 102 -3.23 -23.11 -4.27
CA SER A 102 -2.67 -24.37 -3.76
C SER A 102 -3.75 -25.22 -3.07
N SER A 103 -4.58 -24.67 -2.19
CA SER A 103 -5.65 -25.47 -1.57
C SER A 103 -6.70 -25.96 -2.55
N LEU A 104 -7.07 -25.15 -3.56
CA LEU A 104 -7.99 -25.57 -4.62
C LEU A 104 -7.46 -26.79 -5.40
N VAL A 105 -6.14 -26.84 -5.64
CA VAL A 105 -5.51 -27.97 -6.32
C VAL A 105 -5.35 -29.17 -5.40
N TYR A 106 -4.66 -29.00 -4.27
CA TYR A 106 -4.27 -30.12 -3.41
C TYR A 106 -5.48 -30.72 -2.66
N GLN A 107 -6.28 -29.91 -1.98
CA GLN A 107 -7.47 -30.41 -1.28
C GLN A 107 -8.69 -30.54 -2.20
N GLY A 108 -8.86 -29.62 -3.16
CA GLY A 108 -10.02 -29.61 -4.05
C GLY A 108 -9.96 -30.70 -5.13
N ILE A 109 -8.91 -30.70 -5.96
CA ILE A 109 -8.80 -31.61 -7.11
C ILE A 109 -8.11 -32.92 -6.73
N VAL A 110 -6.95 -32.86 -6.10
CA VAL A 110 -6.17 -34.07 -5.75
C VAL A 110 -6.88 -34.84 -4.65
N GLY A 111 -7.29 -34.15 -3.57
CA GLY A 111 -8.02 -34.71 -2.43
C GLY A 111 -9.53 -34.90 -2.64
N GLY A 112 -10.08 -34.47 -3.79
CA GLY A 112 -11.46 -34.77 -4.19
C GLY A 112 -12.57 -33.99 -3.46
N LEU A 113 -12.24 -32.96 -2.67
CA LEU A 113 -13.24 -32.17 -1.93
C LEU A 113 -14.05 -31.23 -2.84
N GLY A 114 -13.52 -30.91 -4.03
CA GLY A 114 -14.09 -29.95 -4.98
C GLY A 114 -13.67 -28.51 -4.70
N THR A 115 -13.38 -27.76 -5.77
CA THR A 115 -12.90 -26.37 -5.71
C THR A 115 -13.90 -25.41 -5.07
N LYS A 116 -15.21 -25.62 -5.33
CA LYS A 116 -16.29 -24.84 -4.70
C LYS A 116 -16.29 -24.97 -3.17
N ASN A 117 -16.19 -26.19 -2.65
CA ASN A 117 -16.19 -26.42 -1.20
C ASN A 117 -14.93 -25.83 -0.55
N VAL A 118 -13.76 -26.01 -1.16
CA VAL A 118 -12.51 -25.42 -0.66
C VAL A 118 -12.55 -23.90 -0.72
N GLY A 119 -13.08 -23.31 -1.80
CA GLY A 119 -13.24 -21.87 -1.93
C GLY A 119 -14.14 -21.28 -0.85
N LEU A 120 -15.31 -21.90 -0.61
CA LEU A 120 -16.23 -21.51 0.46
C LEU A 120 -15.59 -21.61 1.84
N LEU A 121 -14.85 -22.69 2.11
CA LEU A 121 -14.14 -22.88 3.37
C LEU A 121 -13.11 -21.76 3.65
N ASN A 122 -12.58 -21.13 2.60
CA ASN A 122 -11.59 -20.07 2.69
C ASN A 122 -12.17 -18.66 2.53
N SER A 123 -13.50 -18.48 2.49
CA SER A 123 -14.11 -17.20 2.09
C SER A 123 -13.73 -15.99 2.96
N GLY A 124 -13.22 -16.21 4.17
CA GLY A 124 -12.71 -15.16 5.06
C GLY A 124 -11.23 -14.78 4.86
N ALA A 125 -10.49 -15.51 4.02
CA ALA A 125 -9.07 -15.23 3.76
C ALA A 125 -8.89 -13.98 2.89
N LEU A 126 -7.71 -13.38 2.98
CA LEU A 126 -7.32 -12.28 2.08
C LEU A 126 -7.31 -12.75 0.62
N ILE A 127 -7.66 -11.86 -0.29
CA ILE A 127 -7.75 -12.15 -1.72
C ILE A 127 -6.47 -11.64 -2.39
N PRO A 128 -5.67 -12.49 -3.04
CA PRO A 128 -4.48 -12.03 -3.75
C PRO A 128 -4.81 -11.00 -4.83
N ASP A 129 -4.01 -9.94 -4.92
CA ASP A 129 -4.11 -8.95 -5.99
C ASP A 129 -3.50 -9.48 -7.29
N LEU A 130 -2.50 -10.37 -7.17
CA LEU A 130 -1.83 -11.07 -8.25
C LEU A 130 -1.49 -12.51 -7.84
N CYS A 131 -1.73 -13.45 -8.75
CA CYS A 131 -1.23 -14.82 -8.69
C CYS A 131 -0.28 -15.07 -9.85
N VAL A 132 1.01 -15.26 -9.55
CA VAL A 132 2.04 -15.61 -10.52
C VAL A 132 2.14 -17.13 -10.60
N TRP A 133 1.66 -17.68 -11.71
CA TRP A 133 1.71 -19.11 -11.97
C TRP A 133 3.03 -19.49 -12.64
N VAL A 134 3.83 -20.26 -11.92
CA VAL A 134 5.08 -20.85 -12.40
C VAL A 134 4.88 -22.34 -12.66
N ASP A 135 5.19 -22.77 -13.88
CA ASP A 135 5.02 -24.16 -14.30
C ASP A 135 6.33 -24.77 -14.83
N CYS A 136 6.43 -26.09 -14.73
CA CYS A 136 7.56 -26.87 -15.22
C CYS A 136 7.06 -28.28 -15.56
N ASP A 137 7.65 -28.89 -16.58
CA ASP A 137 7.39 -30.29 -16.87
C ASP A 137 7.62 -31.20 -15.63
N PRO A 138 6.66 -32.08 -15.27
CA PRO A 138 6.74 -32.96 -14.12
C PRO A 138 8.01 -33.82 -14.06
N GLU A 139 8.54 -34.24 -15.21
CA GLU A 139 9.77 -35.04 -15.25
C GLU A 139 10.97 -34.19 -14.81
N ILE A 140 11.07 -32.96 -15.33
CA ILE A 140 12.11 -31.98 -14.95
C ILE A 140 11.94 -31.59 -13.47
N ALA A 141 10.71 -31.36 -13.03
CA ALA A 141 10.39 -31.00 -11.66
C ALA A 141 10.85 -32.10 -10.67
N ILE A 142 10.57 -33.37 -10.98
CA ILE A 142 11.03 -34.51 -10.17
C ILE A 142 12.54 -34.60 -10.17
N MET A 143 13.20 -34.41 -11.31
CA MET A 143 14.66 -34.39 -11.36
C MET A 143 15.23 -33.32 -10.43
N ARG A 144 14.66 -32.11 -10.41
CA ARG A 144 15.06 -31.01 -9.52
C ARG A 144 14.81 -31.30 -8.04
N ILE A 145 13.67 -31.93 -7.73
CA ILE A 145 13.36 -32.36 -6.35
C ILE A 145 14.40 -33.39 -5.88
N ARG A 146 14.80 -34.33 -6.75
CA ARG A 146 15.78 -35.38 -6.45
C ARG A 146 17.22 -34.87 -6.38
N SER A 147 17.60 -33.89 -7.21
CA SER A 147 18.97 -33.38 -7.32
C SER A 147 19.24 -32.14 -6.47
N GLY A 148 18.22 -31.43 -6.03
CA GLY A 148 18.36 -30.21 -5.24
C GLY A 148 18.57 -30.45 -3.73
N SER A 149 19.02 -29.41 -3.04
CA SER A 149 19.18 -29.30 -1.58
C SER A 149 17.90 -29.55 -0.76
N LEU A 150 16.76 -29.77 -1.42
CA LEU A 150 15.49 -30.16 -0.79
C LEU A 150 15.61 -31.50 -0.04
N ARG A 151 16.50 -32.41 -0.48
CA ARG A 151 16.82 -33.65 0.26
C ARG A 151 17.79 -33.45 1.42
N GLU A 152 18.75 -32.51 1.33
CA GLU A 152 19.74 -32.27 2.40
C GLU A 152 19.09 -31.71 3.69
N ALA A 153 17.97 -31.00 3.57
CA ALA A 153 17.26 -30.45 4.74
C ALA A 153 16.31 -31.46 5.43
N SER A 154 16.01 -32.62 4.82
CA SER A 154 15.11 -33.64 5.39
C SER A 154 15.26 -34.99 4.65
N PRO A 155 16.22 -35.85 5.05
CA PRO A 155 16.52 -37.11 4.36
C PRO A 155 15.37 -38.14 4.33
N ASP A 156 14.40 -38.02 5.25
CA ASP A 156 13.26 -38.95 5.42
C ASP A 156 11.95 -38.52 4.72
N LYS A 157 11.96 -37.42 3.97
CA LYS A 157 10.75 -36.95 3.28
C LYS A 157 10.63 -37.62 1.91
N SER A 158 9.92 -38.75 1.87
CA SER A 158 9.08 -39.02 0.70
C SER A 158 7.76 -38.29 0.94
N GLU A 159 7.63 -37.05 0.48
CA GLU A 159 6.34 -36.38 0.56
C GLU A 159 5.33 -37.16 -0.29
N TYR A 160 4.11 -37.30 0.23
CA TYR A 160 3.00 -38.04 -0.38
C TYR A 160 2.74 -37.69 -1.86
N PHE A 161 3.19 -36.51 -2.29
CA PHE A 161 2.98 -35.96 -3.62
C PHE A 161 4.13 -36.21 -4.63
N GLU A 162 5.20 -36.93 -4.28
CA GLU A 162 6.43 -37.00 -5.10
C GLU A 162 6.42 -38.04 -6.24
N THR A 163 5.30 -38.73 -6.51
CA THR A 163 5.21 -39.63 -7.67
C THR A 163 4.91 -38.86 -8.96
N LEU A 164 5.42 -39.34 -10.09
CA LEU A 164 5.19 -38.72 -11.40
C LEU A 164 3.70 -38.57 -11.72
N GLU A 165 2.89 -39.58 -11.41
CA GLU A 165 1.45 -39.54 -11.65
C GLU A 165 0.74 -38.49 -10.79
N ILE A 166 1.15 -38.32 -9.53
CA ILE A 166 0.60 -37.27 -8.68
C ILE A 166 1.05 -35.89 -9.16
N GLN A 167 2.31 -35.71 -9.56
CA GLN A 167 2.80 -34.44 -10.11
C GLN A 167 2.08 -34.05 -11.41
N LYS A 168 1.80 -35.01 -12.30
CA LYS A 168 0.94 -34.79 -13.48
C LYS A 168 -0.47 -34.34 -13.08
N LYS A 169 -1.07 -34.99 -12.08
CA LYS A 169 -2.39 -34.62 -11.54
C LYS A 169 -2.37 -33.21 -10.94
N ILE A 170 -1.32 -32.84 -10.20
CA ILE A 170 -1.14 -31.51 -9.62
C ILE A 170 -1.00 -30.44 -10.73
N ARG A 171 -0.16 -30.68 -11.74
CA ARG A 171 0.01 -29.76 -12.89
C ARG A 171 -1.33 -29.54 -13.61
N SER A 172 -2.05 -30.61 -13.93
CA SER A 172 -3.38 -30.53 -14.54
C SER A 172 -4.38 -29.79 -13.64
N GLY A 173 -4.33 -30.02 -12.33
CA GLY A 173 -5.15 -29.30 -11.37
C GLY A 173 -4.88 -27.80 -11.37
N TYR A 174 -3.61 -27.39 -11.40
CA TYR A 174 -3.23 -25.99 -11.53
C TYR A 174 -3.74 -25.37 -12.83
N GLU A 175 -3.61 -26.08 -13.95
CA GLU A 175 -4.14 -25.63 -15.24
C GLU A 175 -5.65 -25.38 -15.18
N VAL A 176 -6.42 -26.32 -14.62
CA VAL A 176 -7.88 -26.21 -14.47
C VAL A 176 -8.27 -25.03 -13.56
N VAL A 177 -7.59 -24.88 -12.41
CA VAL A 177 -7.89 -23.81 -11.44
C VAL A 177 -7.51 -22.43 -11.99
N LEU A 178 -6.30 -22.29 -12.52
CA LEU A 178 -5.71 -20.99 -12.86
C LEU A 178 -6.12 -20.48 -14.25
N SER A 179 -6.65 -21.35 -15.11
CA SER A 179 -7.33 -20.95 -16.36
C SER A 179 -8.79 -20.53 -16.15
N GLY A 180 -9.34 -20.70 -14.94
CA GLY A 180 -10.73 -20.37 -14.62
C GLY A 180 -11.76 -21.43 -15.03
N GLN A 181 -11.34 -22.65 -15.39
CA GLN A 181 -12.24 -23.74 -15.78
C GLN A 181 -12.98 -24.36 -14.57
N SER A 182 -12.53 -24.10 -13.35
CA SER A 182 -13.16 -24.58 -12.12
C SER A 182 -13.43 -23.44 -11.13
N PRO A 183 -14.44 -22.58 -11.41
CA PRO A 183 -14.76 -21.45 -10.55
C PRO A 183 -15.24 -21.93 -9.17
N THR A 184 -14.85 -21.19 -8.15
CA THR A 184 -15.19 -21.48 -6.75
C THR A 184 -16.54 -20.92 -6.34
N GLY A 185 -17.08 -19.93 -7.07
CA GLY A 185 -18.25 -19.17 -6.67
C GLY A 185 -17.96 -18.19 -5.53
N THR A 186 -16.69 -17.84 -5.31
CA THR A 186 -16.26 -16.90 -4.27
C THR A 186 -15.39 -15.79 -4.87
N SER A 187 -15.00 -14.81 -4.05
CA SER A 187 -14.17 -13.68 -4.48
C SER A 187 -12.80 -14.08 -5.06
N PHE A 188 -12.33 -15.31 -4.81
CA PHE A 188 -11.08 -15.84 -5.37
C PHE A 188 -11.12 -15.97 -6.89
N ASP A 189 -12.30 -16.12 -7.49
CA ASP A 189 -12.46 -16.19 -8.95
C ASP A 189 -12.09 -14.86 -9.64
N THR A 190 -11.95 -13.78 -8.87
CA THR A 190 -11.58 -12.45 -9.37
C THR A 190 -10.07 -12.18 -9.31
N VAL A 191 -9.27 -13.10 -8.75
CA VAL A 191 -7.81 -12.93 -8.66
C VAL A 191 -7.22 -12.81 -10.06
N ARG A 192 -6.31 -11.85 -10.24
CA ARG A 192 -5.57 -11.73 -11.49
C ARG A 192 -4.49 -12.80 -11.53
N VAL A 193 -4.57 -13.69 -12.51
CA VAL A 193 -3.55 -14.71 -12.76
C VAL A 193 -2.65 -14.28 -13.92
N VAL A 194 -1.34 -14.51 -13.79
CA VAL A 194 -0.37 -14.41 -14.88
C VAL A 194 0.40 -15.72 -15.00
N GLY A 195 0.65 -16.16 -16.23
CA GLY A 195 1.31 -17.44 -16.52
C GLY A 195 0.43 -18.38 -17.36
N PRO A 196 0.85 -19.64 -17.55
CA PRO A 196 2.01 -20.27 -16.89
C PRO A 196 3.33 -19.70 -17.41
N ILE A 197 4.21 -19.30 -16.48
CA ILE A 197 5.59 -18.94 -16.81
C ILE A 197 6.44 -20.22 -16.70
N ARG A 198 6.99 -20.66 -17.83
CA ARG A 198 7.69 -21.94 -17.96
C ARG A 198 9.12 -21.84 -17.44
N ASN A 199 9.46 -22.66 -16.44
CA ASN A 199 10.82 -22.73 -15.90
C ASN A 199 11.61 -23.92 -16.49
N GLU A 200 11.69 -23.99 -17.82
CA GLU A 200 12.36 -25.07 -18.57
C GLU A 200 13.57 -24.55 -19.36
N SER A 201 13.73 -23.22 -19.44
CA SER A 201 14.82 -22.54 -20.12
C SER A 201 15.95 -22.13 -19.14
N THR A 202 16.74 -21.12 -19.52
CA THR A 202 17.74 -20.52 -18.65
C THR A 202 17.11 -19.72 -17.50
N VAL A 203 17.84 -19.60 -16.39
CA VAL A 203 17.46 -18.77 -15.23
C VAL A 203 17.24 -17.31 -15.63
N GLU A 204 18.06 -16.78 -16.54
CA GLU A 204 17.94 -15.41 -17.02
C GLU A 204 16.61 -15.18 -17.75
N ARG A 205 16.25 -16.06 -18.69
CA ARG A 205 15.00 -15.96 -19.42
C ARG A 205 13.80 -16.06 -18.49
N PHE A 206 13.80 -17.03 -17.59
CA PHE A 206 12.75 -17.18 -16.58
C PHE A 206 12.62 -15.93 -15.70
N SER A 207 13.75 -15.37 -15.25
CA SER A 207 13.78 -14.15 -14.42
C SER A 207 13.21 -12.94 -15.17
N ASN A 208 13.53 -12.80 -16.45
CA ASN A 208 13.04 -11.73 -17.29
C ASN A 208 11.52 -11.83 -17.50
N GLU A 209 10.99 -13.03 -17.76
CA GLU A 209 9.56 -13.26 -17.94
C GLU A 209 8.77 -12.96 -16.65
N VAL A 210 9.22 -13.48 -15.50
CA VAL A 210 8.61 -13.18 -14.18
C VAL A 210 8.62 -11.67 -13.92
N ALA A 211 9.77 -11.02 -14.08
CA ALA A 211 9.90 -9.59 -13.83
C ALA A 211 9.03 -8.75 -14.79
N GLN A 212 8.88 -9.19 -16.05
CA GLN A 212 8.05 -8.50 -17.03
C GLN A 212 6.57 -8.53 -16.62
N GLU A 213 6.04 -9.67 -16.20
CA GLU A 213 4.63 -9.78 -15.78
C GLU A 213 4.34 -8.96 -14.52
N VAL A 214 5.24 -8.98 -13.54
CA VAL A 214 5.09 -8.16 -12.32
C VAL A 214 5.16 -6.68 -12.65
N ARG A 215 6.08 -6.24 -13.53
CA ARG A 215 6.13 -4.84 -13.99
C ARG A 215 4.86 -4.43 -14.74
N LYS A 216 4.30 -5.30 -15.58
CA LYS A 216 3.02 -5.04 -16.25
C LYS A 216 1.91 -4.82 -15.21
N PHE A 217 1.82 -5.67 -14.20
CA PHE A 217 0.87 -5.53 -13.11
C PHE A 217 1.03 -4.19 -12.36
N LEU A 218 2.26 -3.85 -11.94
CA LEU A 218 2.55 -2.60 -11.23
C LEU A 218 2.24 -1.35 -12.07
N ARG A 219 2.41 -1.42 -13.40
CA ARG A 219 2.05 -0.33 -14.32
C ARG A 219 0.54 -0.14 -14.43
N LEU A 220 -0.25 -1.22 -14.37
CA LEU A 220 -1.71 -1.18 -14.45
C LEU A 220 -2.36 -0.55 -13.22
N ARG A 221 -1.72 -0.67 -12.05
CA ARG A 221 -2.18 -0.09 -10.78
C ARG A 221 -3.64 -0.45 -10.45
N PRO A 222 -3.98 -1.75 -10.40
CA PRO A 222 -5.31 -2.14 -9.98
C PRO A 222 -5.58 -1.67 -8.55
N LYS A 223 -6.85 -1.39 -8.22
CA LYS A 223 -7.23 -1.05 -6.85
C LYS A 223 -6.89 -2.24 -5.92
N PRO A 224 -6.17 -2.03 -4.80
CA PRO A 224 -5.93 -3.07 -3.81
C PRO A 224 -7.22 -3.72 -3.32
N ARG A 225 -7.18 -5.03 -3.11
CA ARG A 225 -8.31 -5.81 -2.63
C ARG A 225 -8.42 -5.85 -1.11
N ASN A 226 -7.28 -5.77 -0.42
CA ASN A 226 -7.21 -6.01 1.03
C ASN A 226 -7.00 -4.73 1.84
N THR A 227 -6.69 -3.60 1.20
CA THR A 227 -6.41 -2.33 1.89
C THR A 227 -7.05 -1.15 1.19
N TYR A 228 -7.25 -0.08 1.96
CA TYR A 228 -7.64 1.22 1.41
C TYR A 228 -6.49 2.21 1.50
N VAL A 229 -6.11 2.80 0.36
CA VAL A 229 -4.90 3.62 0.22
C VAL A 229 -4.80 4.79 1.21
N HIS A 230 -5.94 5.36 1.62
CA HIS A 230 -5.96 6.48 2.55
C HIS A 230 -5.83 6.05 4.01
N ASP A 231 -6.19 4.81 4.34
CA ASP A 231 -5.96 4.21 5.66
C ASP A 231 -4.48 3.85 5.83
N VAL A 232 -3.85 3.30 4.79
CA VAL A 232 -2.40 3.08 4.76
C VAL A 232 -1.63 4.40 4.92
N ASP A 233 -2.01 5.44 4.17
CA ASP A 233 -1.39 6.77 4.31
C ASP A 233 -1.60 7.35 5.71
N LEU A 234 -2.76 7.14 6.33
CA LEU A 234 -3.04 7.58 7.70
C LEU A 234 -2.15 6.86 8.72
N GLU A 235 -1.94 5.55 8.61
CA GLU A 235 -1.08 4.80 9.53
C GLU A 235 0.40 5.21 9.40
N LEU A 236 0.86 5.47 8.17
CA LEU A 236 2.19 6.02 7.94
C LEU A 236 2.34 7.42 8.54
N ILE A 237 1.33 8.27 8.40
CA ILE A 237 1.31 9.60 9.05
C ILE A 237 1.40 9.46 10.59
N ARG A 238 0.60 8.56 11.20
CA ARG A 238 0.66 8.30 12.65
C ARG A 238 2.05 7.83 13.08
N THR A 239 2.70 7.02 12.26
CA THR A 239 4.05 6.52 12.54
C THR A 239 5.07 7.64 12.54
N ILE A 240 5.05 8.54 11.54
CA ILE A 240 5.94 9.71 11.49
C ILE A 240 5.68 10.66 12.68
N ILE A 241 4.41 10.95 13.00
CA ILE A 241 4.05 11.81 14.14
C ILE A 241 4.57 11.22 15.46
N ARG A 242 4.37 9.92 15.70
CA ARG A 242 4.86 9.23 16.90
C ARG A 242 6.38 9.31 17.00
N TRP A 243 7.09 9.05 15.90
CA TRP A 243 8.55 9.13 15.85
C TRP A 243 9.06 10.53 16.21
N ASN A 244 8.43 11.57 15.67
CA ASN A 244 8.84 12.96 15.90
C ASN A 244 8.45 13.50 17.28
N SER A 245 7.39 12.97 17.91
CA SER A 245 6.95 13.41 19.24
C SER A 245 7.98 13.15 20.36
N GLY A 246 8.93 12.24 20.13
CA GLY A 246 10.04 11.95 21.05
C GLY A 246 11.31 12.76 20.81
N GLN A 247 11.37 13.61 19.78
CA GLN A 247 12.56 14.39 19.45
C GLN A 247 12.53 15.78 20.11
N THR A 248 13.59 16.13 20.85
CA THR A 248 13.80 17.50 21.35
C THR A 248 14.17 18.44 20.21
N LYS A 249 13.43 19.55 20.06
CA LYS A 249 13.78 20.60 19.10
C LYS A 249 15.09 21.28 19.54
N LEU A 250 16.05 21.42 18.62
CA LEU A 250 17.34 22.07 18.91
C LEU A 250 17.14 23.53 19.39
N PRO A 251 17.90 24.02 20.39
CA PRO A 251 17.85 25.41 20.82
C PRO A 251 18.17 26.37 19.66
N GLY A 252 17.39 27.45 19.49
CA GLY A 252 17.46 28.36 18.34
C GLY A 252 16.41 28.11 17.26
N TYR A 253 15.54 27.10 17.43
CA TYR A 253 14.39 26.83 16.57
C TYR A 253 13.20 27.82 16.78
N GLU A 254 13.24 28.62 17.85
CA GLU A 254 12.17 29.51 18.29
C GLU A 254 12.61 30.97 18.23
N THR A 255 12.33 31.63 17.11
CA THR A 255 12.28 33.09 17.03
C THR A 255 11.22 33.49 16.02
N ASP A 256 9.96 33.24 16.36
CA ASP A 256 8.88 34.15 16.00
C ASP A 256 7.91 34.14 17.18
N LYS A 257 7.87 35.24 17.94
CA LYS A 257 6.81 35.52 18.92
C LYS A 257 5.60 36.05 18.13
N ASP A 258 5.10 35.29 17.18
CA ASP A 258 3.96 35.73 16.40
C ASP A 258 2.70 35.49 17.25
N PRO A 259 1.79 36.46 17.37
CA PRO A 259 0.61 36.34 18.22
C PRO A 259 -0.24 35.14 17.79
N LYS A 260 -0.84 34.43 18.75
CA LYS A 260 -1.79 33.34 18.45
C LYS A 260 -2.89 33.87 17.54
N THR A 261 -2.86 33.53 16.26
CA THR A 261 -3.93 33.93 15.34
C THR A 261 -4.94 32.79 15.23
N LYS A 262 -6.22 33.19 15.35
CA LYS A 262 -7.35 32.29 15.14
C LYS A 262 -7.77 32.42 13.69
N SER A 263 -7.78 31.31 12.97
CA SER A 263 -8.30 31.30 11.60
C SER A 263 -9.17 30.07 11.38
N ARG A 264 -10.21 30.22 10.57
CA ARG A 264 -11.02 29.08 10.15
C ARG A 264 -10.31 28.34 9.00
N PRO A 265 -10.48 27.01 8.87
CA PRO A 265 -9.91 26.24 7.76
C PRO A 265 -10.15 26.85 6.37
N TRP A 266 -11.35 27.39 6.14
CA TRP A 266 -11.71 28.02 4.85
C TRP A 266 -11.05 29.39 4.64
N GLU A 267 -10.67 30.11 5.69
CA GLU A 267 -9.92 31.36 5.59
C GLU A 267 -8.48 31.06 5.21
N LEU A 268 -7.90 30.05 5.87
CA LEU A 268 -6.54 29.61 5.62
C LEU A 268 -6.34 29.17 4.16
N ILE A 269 -7.26 28.36 3.60
CA ILE A 269 -7.18 27.93 2.20
C ILE A 269 -7.37 29.09 1.20
N ARG A 270 -8.26 30.05 1.53
CA ARG A 270 -8.50 31.25 0.72
C ARG A 270 -7.24 32.10 0.63
N ASP A 271 -6.62 32.37 1.78
CA ASP A 271 -5.45 33.23 1.88
C ASP A 271 -4.23 32.55 1.28
N MET A 272 -4.16 31.22 1.38
CA MET A 272 -3.20 30.39 0.66
C MET A 272 -3.36 30.55 -0.87
N GLU A 273 -4.58 30.44 -1.42
CA GLU A 273 -4.82 30.57 -2.87
C GLU A 273 -4.45 31.97 -3.37
N ARG A 274 -4.80 33.02 -2.62
CA ARG A 274 -4.46 34.41 -2.95
C ARG A 274 -2.95 34.61 -2.98
N SER A 275 -2.25 34.14 -1.94
CA SER A 275 -0.79 34.25 -1.86
C SER A 275 -0.09 33.48 -2.99
N TYR A 276 -0.61 32.30 -3.35
CA TYR A 276 -0.07 31.49 -4.44
C TYR A 276 -0.25 32.14 -5.81
N LYS A 277 -1.44 32.68 -6.08
CA LYS A 277 -1.74 33.36 -7.36
C LYS A 277 -0.82 34.56 -7.59
N LYS A 278 -0.58 35.37 -6.55
CA LYS A 278 0.33 36.52 -6.64
C LYS A 278 1.75 36.07 -7.00
N ALA A 279 2.28 35.08 -6.27
CA ALA A 279 3.62 34.55 -6.53
C ALA A 279 3.76 33.87 -7.90
N SER A 280 2.71 33.18 -8.38
CA SER A 280 2.72 32.51 -9.68
C SER A 280 2.64 33.48 -10.87
N GLN A 281 2.09 34.68 -10.68
CA GLN A 281 2.11 35.73 -11.71
C GLN A 281 3.50 36.37 -11.83
N GLU A 282 4.27 36.41 -10.74
CA GLU A 282 5.61 36.98 -10.68
C GLU A 282 6.71 36.01 -11.20
N ASN A 283 6.45 34.70 -11.21
CA ASN A 283 7.40 33.66 -11.64
C ASN A 283 6.80 32.74 -12.72
N SER A 284 7.18 32.94 -13.99
CA SER A 284 6.66 32.21 -15.16
C SER A 284 7.46 30.96 -15.55
N ALA A 285 7.98 30.20 -14.58
CA ALA A 285 8.75 28.99 -14.88
C ALA A 285 7.84 27.88 -15.47
N GLU A 286 8.25 27.32 -16.61
CA GLU A 286 7.43 26.45 -17.48
C GLU A 286 7.04 25.08 -16.88
N ASN A 287 7.49 24.73 -15.66
CA ASN A 287 7.36 23.38 -15.10
C ASN A 287 6.84 23.33 -13.65
N VAL A 288 6.09 24.35 -13.23
CA VAL A 288 5.53 24.49 -11.88
C VAL A 288 3.99 24.45 -11.92
N PRO A 289 3.32 23.87 -10.90
CA PRO A 289 1.86 23.84 -10.86
C PRO A 289 1.21 25.23 -10.90
N ARG A 290 0.35 25.50 -11.90
CA ARG A 290 -0.37 26.80 -11.99
C ARG A 290 -1.48 26.99 -10.95
N ARG A 291 -1.86 25.94 -10.22
CA ARG A 291 -3.00 25.95 -9.29
C ARG A 291 -2.60 25.32 -7.96
N LEU A 292 -3.14 25.91 -6.89
CA LEU A 292 -2.91 25.48 -5.51
C LEU A 292 -3.26 24.01 -5.26
N HIS A 293 -4.42 23.57 -5.76
CA HIS A 293 -4.94 22.21 -5.55
C HIS A 293 -4.30 21.15 -6.46
N SER A 294 -3.08 21.42 -6.94
CA SER A 294 -2.27 20.44 -7.62
C SER A 294 -1.81 19.34 -6.67
N ARG A 295 -1.53 18.17 -7.23
CA ARG A 295 -1.07 17.02 -6.43
C ARG A 295 0.29 17.29 -5.79
N SER A 296 1.22 17.90 -6.52
CA SER A 296 2.59 18.13 -6.04
C SER A 296 2.66 19.14 -4.91
N ILE A 297 1.81 20.19 -4.92
CA ILE A 297 1.74 21.12 -3.77
C ILE A 297 1.27 20.38 -2.52
N TYR A 298 0.19 19.58 -2.63
CA TYR A 298 -0.28 18.76 -1.51
C TYR A 298 0.83 17.83 -1.04
N ALA A 299 1.46 17.08 -1.95
CA ALA A 299 2.54 16.15 -1.64
C ALA A 299 3.64 16.78 -0.80
N ILE A 300 4.16 17.93 -1.23
CA ILE A 300 5.30 18.59 -0.58
C ILE A 300 4.87 19.24 0.72
N MET A 301 3.82 20.06 0.72
CA MET A 301 3.40 20.79 1.93
C MET A 301 3.01 19.83 3.06
N THR A 302 2.30 18.75 2.73
CA THR A 302 1.91 17.75 3.72
C THR A 302 3.10 16.97 4.25
N SER A 303 4.08 16.60 3.40
CA SER A 303 5.27 15.86 3.83
C SER A 303 6.20 16.72 4.68
N MET A 304 6.42 17.97 4.27
CA MET A 304 7.15 18.97 5.05
C MET A 304 6.52 19.26 6.42
N THR A 305 5.19 19.19 6.53
CA THR A 305 4.49 19.34 7.80
C THR A 305 4.78 18.18 8.75
N LEU A 306 4.99 16.97 8.21
CA LEU A 306 5.27 15.79 9.01
C LEU A 306 6.70 15.82 9.55
N ILE A 307 7.69 16.16 8.71
CA ILE A 307 9.11 16.11 9.08
C ILE A 307 9.69 17.43 9.59
N SER A 308 8.99 18.55 9.42
CA SER A 308 9.41 19.93 9.75
C SER A 308 10.62 20.47 8.98
N SER A 309 11.66 19.67 8.79
CA SER A 309 12.84 19.99 8.00
C SER A 309 13.45 18.73 7.39
N GLY A 310 14.09 18.87 6.23
CA GLY A 310 14.83 17.77 5.62
C GLY A 310 15.30 18.05 4.20
N ASP A 311 16.06 17.11 3.64
CA ASP A 311 16.49 17.13 2.25
C ASP A 311 15.39 16.61 1.29
N THR A 312 15.64 16.59 -0.02
CA THR A 312 14.64 16.08 -0.98
C THR A 312 14.34 14.59 -0.85
N ASN A 313 15.25 13.78 -0.29
CA ASN A 313 15.05 12.35 -0.08
C ASN A 313 14.12 12.13 1.10
N GLU A 314 14.37 12.79 2.22
CA GLU A 314 13.54 12.74 3.43
C GLU A 314 12.12 13.23 3.14
N ILE A 315 11.98 14.32 2.38
CA ILE A 315 10.68 14.82 1.93
C ILE A 315 9.94 13.78 1.08
N SER A 316 10.67 13.10 0.17
CA SER A 316 10.09 12.07 -0.69
C SER A 316 9.70 10.82 0.10
N ALA A 317 10.49 10.42 1.08
CA ALA A 317 10.22 9.29 1.97
C ALA A 317 9.00 9.55 2.88
N ALA A 318 8.78 10.81 3.29
CA ALA A 318 7.60 11.21 4.06
C ALA A 318 6.30 11.32 3.22
N MET A 319 6.40 11.18 1.88
CA MET A 319 5.22 11.09 1.03
C MET A 319 4.59 9.70 1.17
N GLY A 320 3.41 9.65 1.78
CA GLY A 320 2.66 8.40 1.83
C GLY A 320 2.00 8.04 0.49
N PRO A 321 1.41 6.84 0.43
CA PRO A 321 0.92 6.22 -0.80
C PRO A 321 -0.10 7.08 -1.53
N SER A 322 -0.95 7.83 -0.84
CA SER A 322 -1.95 8.67 -1.52
C SER A 322 -1.35 9.98 -2.10
N ARG A 323 -0.14 10.37 -1.67
CA ARG A 323 0.44 11.71 -1.86
C ARG A 323 1.67 11.77 -2.76
N GLN A 324 2.22 10.64 -3.19
CA GLN A 324 3.48 10.63 -3.95
C GLN A 324 3.49 11.40 -5.29
N VAL A 325 4.68 11.89 -5.64
CA VAL A 325 5.08 12.48 -6.93
C VAL A 325 6.53 12.09 -7.25
N SER A 326 6.95 12.20 -8.52
CA SER A 326 8.34 11.86 -8.87
C SER A 326 9.34 12.80 -8.21
N LYS A 327 10.49 12.28 -7.79
CA LYS A 327 11.56 13.06 -7.13
C LYS A 327 11.96 14.30 -7.94
N GLY A 328 12.22 14.13 -9.25
CA GLY A 328 12.58 15.24 -10.12
C GLY A 328 11.50 16.34 -10.23
N HIS A 329 10.21 15.97 -10.19
CA HIS A 329 9.14 16.96 -10.12
C HIS A 329 9.03 17.59 -8.73
N ALA A 330 9.21 16.81 -7.66
CA ALA A 330 9.20 17.30 -6.29
C ALA A 330 10.25 18.38 -6.08
N THR A 331 11.50 18.14 -6.50
CA THR A 331 12.60 19.12 -6.40
C THR A 331 12.26 20.45 -7.07
N LYS A 332 11.67 20.42 -8.28
CA LYS A 332 11.27 21.64 -9.01
C LYS A 332 10.20 22.42 -8.24
N VAL A 333 9.21 21.72 -7.68
CA VAL A 333 8.12 22.37 -6.94
C VAL A 333 8.60 22.88 -5.58
N ILE A 334 9.50 22.18 -4.88
CA ILE A 334 10.10 22.65 -3.63
C ILE A 334 10.82 23.98 -3.87
N ARG A 335 11.69 24.07 -4.88
CA ARG A 335 12.41 25.31 -5.22
C ARG A 335 11.46 26.47 -5.52
N HIS A 336 10.35 26.20 -6.22
CA HIS A 336 9.33 27.22 -6.46
C HIS A 336 8.62 27.67 -5.17
N LEU A 337 8.31 26.75 -4.26
CA LEU A 337 7.71 27.12 -2.98
C LEU A 337 8.69 27.95 -2.12
N CYS A 338 9.99 27.65 -2.20
CA CYS A 338 11.05 28.41 -1.55
C CYS A 338 11.21 29.83 -2.10
N SER A 339 11.03 30.07 -3.41
CA SER A 339 11.18 31.42 -3.99
C SER A 339 10.18 32.43 -3.41
N THR A 340 9.08 31.95 -2.81
CA THR A 340 8.11 32.79 -2.12
C THR A 340 8.48 33.09 -0.66
N SER A 341 9.40 32.31 -0.06
CA SER A 341 9.83 32.32 1.35
C SER A 341 8.72 32.25 2.41
N LYS A 342 7.45 32.07 2.00
CA LYS A 342 6.27 32.15 2.87
C LYS A 342 5.92 30.86 3.59
N TRP A 343 6.25 29.72 2.99
CA TRP A 343 5.81 28.41 3.48
C TRP A 343 6.97 27.47 3.73
N ILE A 344 7.96 27.48 2.83
CA ILE A 344 9.19 26.69 2.92
C ILE A 344 10.35 27.66 2.75
N ARG A 345 11.41 27.47 3.53
CA ARG A 345 12.69 28.18 3.41
C ARG A 345 13.77 27.17 3.08
N GLU A 346 14.70 27.56 2.22
CA GLU A 346 15.93 26.81 1.96
C GLU A 346 16.99 27.27 2.97
N SER A 347 17.66 26.32 3.60
CA SER A 347 18.87 26.54 4.38
C SER A 347 20.03 25.92 3.63
N SER A 348 21.04 26.72 3.31
CA SER A 348 22.33 26.20 2.83
C SER A 348 23.01 25.45 3.98
N GLY A 349 23.27 24.16 3.80
CA GLY A 349 24.13 23.39 4.70
C GLY A 349 25.56 23.91 4.71
N SER A 350 26.43 23.30 5.52
CA SER A 350 27.86 23.58 5.47
C SER A 350 28.45 23.18 4.11
N ARG A 351 29.70 23.59 3.81
CA ARG A 351 30.37 23.21 2.55
C ARG A 351 30.32 21.68 2.37
N ASN A 352 29.70 21.23 1.28
CA ASN A 352 29.43 19.84 0.86
C ASN A 352 28.11 19.20 1.32
N GLU A 353 27.29 19.86 2.13
CA GLU A 353 25.92 19.40 2.40
C GLU A 353 24.95 19.94 1.34
N GLY A 354 24.07 19.08 0.83
CA GLY A 354 23.05 19.46 -0.14
C GLY A 354 22.04 20.47 0.44
N SER A 355 21.15 20.99 -0.42
CA SER A 355 20.07 21.88 0.02
C SER A 355 19.17 21.20 1.07
N HIS A 356 19.02 21.85 2.23
CA HIS A 356 18.03 21.50 3.24
C HIS A 356 16.85 22.45 3.19
N TYR A 357 15.64 21.93 3.45
CA TYR A 357 14.41 22.71 3.43
C TYR A 357 13.75 22.66 4.81
N ARG A 358 13.15 23.78 5.22
CA ARG A 358 12.40 23.88 6.48
C ARG A 358 11.02 24.49 6.25
N ILE A 359 10.01 23.94 6.91
CA ILE A 359 8.67 24.51 6.90
C ILE A 359 8.58 25.68 7.88
N THR A 360 7.94 26.77 7.46
CA THR A 360 7.59 27.90 8.34
C THR A 360 6.33 27.55 9.14
N LYS A 361 6.06 28.27 10.23
CA LYS A 361 4.82 28.10 11.03
C LYS A 361 3.55 28.30 10.20
N LYS A 362 3.54 29.31 9.33
CA LYS A 362 2.47 29.51 8.35
C LYS A 362 2.34 28.36 7.36
N GLY A 363 3.47 27.83 6.89
CA GLY A 363 3.51 26.63 6.06
C GLY A 363 2.96 25.40 6.77
N GLU A 364 3.26 25.22 8.06
CA GLU A 364 2.80 24.11 8.89
C GLU A 364 1.28 24.15 9.07
N ALA A 365 0.72 25.31 9.44
CA ALA A 365 -0.74 25.48 9.55
C ALA A 365 -1.45 25.09 8.25
N VAL A 366 -0.91 25.58 7.13
CA VAL A 366 -1.40 25.28 5.78
C VAL A 366 -1.25 23.79 5.44
N GLY A 367 -0.11 23.18 5.72
CA GLY A 367 0.13 21.80 5.39
C GLY A 367 -0.70 20.83 6.23
N LYS A 368 -1.00 21.13 7.50
CA LYS A 368 -1.98 20.39 8.32
C LYS A 368 -3.37 20.41 7.68
N LEU A 369 -3.83 21.59 7.25
CA LEU A 369 -5.08 21.73 6.50
C LEU A 369 -5.07 20.88 5.21
N LEU A 370 -4.00 20.94 4.42
CA LEU A 370 -3.89 20.13 3.19
C LEU A 370 -3.82 18.62 3.49
N LEU A 371 -3.25 18.24 4.64
CA LEU A 371 -3.14 16.84 5.08
C LEU A 371 -4.54 16.28 5.39
N VAL A 372 -5.40 17.05 6.08
CA VAL A 372 -6.83 16.73 6.29
C VAL A 372 -7.58 16.62 4.97
N LEU A 373 -7.40 17.60 4.07
CA LEU A 373 -8.12 17.65 2.78
C LEU A 373 -7.57 16.67 1.73
N SER A 374 -6.48 15.96 2.00
CA SER A 374 -5.82 15.11 1.01
C SER A 374 -6.71 14.01 0.42
N PRO A 375 -7.60 13.32 1.17
CA PRO A 375 -8.54 12.36 0.57
C PRO A 375 -9.55 13.00 -0.38
N LEU A 376 -9.90 14.28 -0.13
CA LEU A 376 -10.86 15.03 -0.94
C LEU A 376 -10.20 15.92 -2.00
N ARG A 377 -8.88 15.89 -2.17
CA ARG A 377 -8.14 16.81 -3.06
C ARG A 377 -8.72 16.89 -4.48
N ALA A 378 -9.08 15.74 -5.06
CA ALA A 378 -9.65 15.71 -6.40
C ALA A 378 -10.99 16.46 -6.47
N LYS A 379 -11.84 16.32 -5.44
CA LYS A 379 -13.14 17.01 -5.34
C LYS A 379 -12.97 18.49 -5.02
N VAL A 380 -12.03 18.86 -4.16
CA VAL A 380 -11.64 20.26 -3.90
C VAL A 380 -11.23 20.94 -5.20
N ARG A 381 -10.36 20.30 -5.99
CA ARG A 381 -9.92 20.82 -7.30
C ARG A 381 -11.09 20.97 -8.28
N LEU A 382 -11.97 19.98 -8.34
CA LEU A 382 -13.13 20.00 -9.25
C LEU A 382 -14.12 21.09 -8.85
N TRP A 383 -14.51 21.15 -7.57
CA TRP A 383 -15.39 22.17 -7.02
C TRP A 383 -14.85 23.56 -7.29
N ARG A 384 -13.56 23.80 -7.01
CA ARG A 384 -12.95 25.11 -7.24
C ARG A 384 -12.91 25.51 -8.71
N SER A 385 -12.75 24.53 -9.61
CA SER A 385 -12.78 24.78 -11.05
C SER A 385 -14.19 25.09 -11.58
N ARG A 386 -15.23 24.51 -10.98
CA ARG A 386 -16.64 24.78 -11.33
C ARG A 386 -17.15 26.09 -10.72
N PHE A 387 -16.66 26.43 -9.53
CA PHE A 387 -17.13 27.59 -8.75
C PHE A 387 -15.98 28.55 -8.39
N PRO A 388 -15.31 29.17 -9.39
CA PRO A 388 -14.09 29.97 -9.15
C PRO A 388 -14.34 31.28 -8.39
N LYS A 389 -15.57 31.82 -8.41
CA LYS A 389 -15.95 33.06 -7.71
C LYS A 389 -16.58 32.79 -6.33
N THR A 390 -16.98 31.56 -6.05
CA THR A 390 -17.66 31.20 -4.79
C THR A 390 -16.66 31.16 -3.63
N SER A 391 -17.08 31.58 -2.44
CA SER A 391 -16.25 31.55 -1.24
C SER A 391 -15.95 30.12 -0.79
N TYR A 392 -14.72 29.84 -0.35
CA TYR A 392 -14.33 28.56 0.24
C TYR A 392 -15.18 28.17 1.46
N LYS A 393 -15.85 29.13 2.12
CA LYS A 393 -16.82 28.85 3.18
C LYS A 393 -17.84 27.78 2.75
N HIS A 394 -18.24 27.74 1.48
CA HIS A 394 -19.24 26.80 0.95
C HIS A 394 -18.63 25.53 0.33
N MET A 395 -17.31 25.39 0.33
CA MET A 395 -16.61 24.31 -0.37
C MET A 395 -16.96 22.93 0.20
N ILE A 396 -16.87 22.75 1.53
CA ILE A 396 -17.11 21.45 2.14
C ILE A 396 -18.57 21.02 1.95
N ASN A 397 -19.55 21.89 2.23
CA ASN A 397 -20.97 21.60 1.95
C ASN A 397 -21.17 21.12 0.50
N GLY A 398 -20.71 21.90 -0.49
CA GLY A 398 -20.86 21.52 -1.90
C GLY A 398 -20.06 20.29 -2.32
N ILE A 399 -19.04 19.86 -1.57
CA ILE A 399 -18.33 18.60 -1.82
C ILE A 399 -19.07 17.43 -1.18
N LEU A 400 -19.52 17.57 0.07
CA LEU A 400 -20.18 16.52 0.85
C LEU A 400 -21.50 16.07 0.22
N ASP A 401 -22.21 16.96 -0.47
CA ASP A 401 -23.40 16.63 -1.26
C ASP A 401 -23.10 15.68 -2.44
N ILE A 402 -21.84 15.65 -2.88
CA ILE A 402 -21.35 14.86 -4.04
C ILE A 402 -20.47 13.70 -3.57
N VAL A 403 -20.15 13.58 -2.27
CA VAL A 403 -19.37 12.46 -1.74
C VAL A 403 -20.26 11.28 -1.48
N THR A 404 -19.99 10.20 -2.23
CA THR A 404 -20.76 8.96 -2.24
C THR A 404 -20.08 7.80 -1.50
N HIS A 405 -18.84 7.98 -1.01
CA HIS A 405 -18.06 6.89 -0.41
C HIS A 405 -17.72 7.23 1.05
N ASP A 406 -18.20 6.40 1.99
CA ASP A 406 -18.00 6.60 3.42
C ASP A 406 -16.52 6.52 3.84
N GLU A 407 -15.71 5.70 3.16
CA GLU A 407 -14.28 5.55 3.45
C GLU A 407 -13.48 6.86 3.29
N GLN A 408 -13.81 7.70 2.30
CA GLN A 408 -13.15 9.00 2.13
C GLN A 408 -13.48 9.96 3.26
N LEU A 409 -14.74 9.99 3.70
CA LEU A 409 -15.19 10.85 4.80
C LEU A 409 -14.57 10.40 6.12
N LYS A 410 -14.59 9.09 6.39
CA LYS A 410 -13.91 8.50 7.53
C LYS A 410 -12.43 8.87 7.56
N SER A 411 -11.71 8.75 6.44
CA SER A 411 -10.29 9.13 6.40
C SER A 411 -10.04 10.62 6.69
N VAL A 412 -10.91 11.53 6.23
CA VAL A 412 -10.81 12.96 6.56
C VAL A 412 -11.05 13.19 8.05
N SER A 413 -12.09 12.55 8.59
CA SER A 413 -12.45 12.62 10.01
C SER A 413 -11.33 12.10 10.93
N ASP A 414 -10.75 10.94 10.58
CA ASP A 414 -9.62 10.37 11.31
C ASP A 414 -8.37 11.28 11.27
N ARG A 415 -8.17 12.02 10.18
CA ARG A 415 -7.10 13.03 10.07
C ARG A 415 -7.38 14.28 10.89
N ILE A 416 -8.65 14.69 11.01
CA ILE A 416 -9.05 15.78 11.92
C ILE A 416 -8.70 15.39 13.35
N ASN A 417 -9.13 14.21 13.80
CA ASN A 417 -8.84 13.70 15.14
C ASN A 417 -7.33 13.62 15.41
N LEU A 418 -6.54 13.18 14.42
CA LEU A 418 -5.10 13.05 14.56
C LEU A 418 -4.36 14.39 14.66
N LEU A 419 -4.80 15.41 13.92
CA LEU A 419 -4.07 16.69 13.80
C LEU A 419 -4.65 17.80 14.68
N TYR A 420 -5.91 17.66 15.08
CA TYR A 420 -6.68 18.62 15.87
C TYR A 420 -7.45 17.89 16.97
N PRO A 421 -6.76 17.29 17.97
CA PRO A 421 -7.39 16.44 18.98
C PRO A 421 -8.39 17.17 19.89
N THR A 422 -8.43 18.51 19.86
CA THR A 422 -9.44 19.32 20.57
C THR A 422 -10.78 19.40 19.84
N ILE A 423 -10.83 19.00 18.56
CA ILE A 423 -12.04 18.93 17.74
C ILE A 423 -12.40 17.46 17.64
N LEU A 424 -13.03 16.95 18.69
CA LEU A 424 -13.42 15.55 18.76
C LEU A 424 -14.76 15.33 18.06
N LYS A 425 -14.86 14.19 17.37
CA LYS A 425 -16.13 13.65 16.91
C LYS A 425 -16.98 13.25 18.12
N GLY A 426 -18.18 13.84 18.23
CA GLY A 426 -19.14 13.47 19.27
C GLY A 426 -19.66 12.03 19.08
N ASP A 427 -20.08 11.39 20.16
CA ASP A 427 -20.69 10.06 20.07
C ASP A 427 -21.95 10.09 19.20
N GLY A 428 -22.10 9.12 18.30
CA GLY A 428 -23.17 9.08 17.30
C GLY A 428 -23.13 10.16 16.19
N GLN A 429 -22.16 11.07 16.18
CA GLN A 429 -22.04 12.11 15.15
C GLN A 429 -21.66 11.49 13.78
N SER A 430 -22.25 11.97 12.69
CA SER A 430 -21.86 11.51 11.35
C SER A 430 -20.48 12.06 10.95
N GLU A 431 -19.77 11.39 10.03
CA GLU A 431 -18.50 11.92 9.50
C GLU A 431 -18.69 13.27 8.81
N LYS A 432 -19.84 13.49 8.16
CA LYS A 432 -20.17 14.75 7.49
C LYS A 432 -20.25 15.90 8.49
N ASP A 433 -20.97 15.70 9.59
CA ASP A 433 -21.15 16.71 10.62
C ASP A 433 -19.83 17.04 11.32
N HIS A 434 -19.00 16.03 11.58
CA HIS A 434 -17.67 16.25 12.16
C HIS A 434 -16.78 17.09 11.24
N ILE A 435 -16.74 16.78 9.94
CA ILE A 435 -15.96 17.54 8.96
C ILE A 435 -16.49 18.98 8.83
N LEU A 436 -17.80 19.19 8.88
CA LEU A 436 -18.41 20.53 8.83
C LEU A 436 -18.10 21.35 10.09
N ALA A 437 -18.19 20.73 11.27
CA ALA A 437 -17.85 21.36 12.54
C ALA A 437 -16.38 21.82 12.52
N TRP A 438 -15.46 20.94 12.11
CA TRP A 438 -14.06 21.29 11.90
C TRP A 438 -13.90 22.45 10.90
N TRP A 439 -14.58 22.40 9.74
CA TRP A 439 -14.47 23.42 8.69
C TRP A 439 -14.84 24.83 9.15
N HIS A 440 -15.75 24.93 10.13
CA HIS A 440 -16.21 26.20 10.70
C HIS A 440 -15.56 26.56 12.05
N SER A 441 -14.78 25.65 12.64
CA SER A 441 -14.05 25.86 13.88
C SER A 441 -12.98 26.95 13.76
N ASN A 442 -12.66 27.59 14.89
CA ASN A 442 -11.52 28.48 15.00
C ASN A 442 -10.28 27.65 15.35
N LEU A 443 -9.40 27.42 14.38
CA LEU A 443 -8.12 26.77 14.64
C LEU A 443 -7.20 27.78 15.33
N ILE A 444 -6.58 27.34 16.43
CA ILE A 444 -5.53 28.10 17.11
C ILE A 444 -4.21 27.69 16.49
N HIS A 445 -3.48 28.66 15.96
CA HIS A 445 -2.14 28.47 15.44
C HIS A 445 -1.16 29.31 16.26
N GLU A 446 0.00 28.74 16.54
CA GLU A 446 1.17 29.48 17.00
C GLU A 446 1.97 29.83 15.74
N PHE A 447 1.95 31.10 15.37
CA PHE A 447 2.66 31.60 14.20
C PHE A 447 4.11 31.93 14.54
#